data_AF-A0A1Y4LQY5-F1
#
_entry.id   AF-A0A1Y4LQY5-F1
#
_cell.length_a   1.000
_cell.length_b   1.000
_cell.length_c   1.000
_cell.angle_alpha   90.00
_cell.angle_beta   90.00
_cell.angle_gamma   90.00
#
_symmetry.space_group_name_H-M   'P 1'
#
loop_
_entity.id
_entity.type
_entity.pdbx_description
1 polymer ?
#
loop_
_entity_poly.entity_id
_entity_poly.type
_entity_poly.pdbx_seq_one_letter_code
_entity_poly.pdbx_strand_id
1 'polypeptide(L)'
;MGLMDEIRRALLGDKAAQDALTERYELLPCPFCGSEAHLFVQNGVRVICPKCDASSKILADGRGPRGGTGNATKAVVRAWNTRAPILSAEEMEMLEGTE
;
A
#
# COMPACT_ATOMS: atom_id res chain seq x y z
N MET A 1 4.38 4.03 -23.28
CA MET A 1 4.60 3.79 -21.84
C MET A 1 3.86 4.93 -21.17
N GLY A 2 2.59 4.69 -20.83
CA GLY A 2 1.58 5.75 -20.66
C GLY A 2 1.91 6.76 -19.56
N LEU A 3 1.30 7.94 -19.68
CA LEU A 3 1.55 9.15 -18.89
C LEU A 3 0.85 9.12 -17.50
N MET A 4 0.27 7.98 -17.10
CA MET A 4 -0.31 7.78 -15.77
C MET A 4 0.74 7.41 -14.73
N ASP A 5 0.85 8.24 -13.69
CA ASP A 5 1.67 7.95 -12.52
C ASP A 5 1.26 6.63 -11.83
N GLU A 6 2.24 5.91 -11.30
CA GLU A 6 2.02 4.60 -10.67
C GLU A 6 1.14 4.69 -9.41
N ILE A 7 1.22 5.79 -8.65
CA ILE A 7 0.35 6.03 -7.48
C ILE A 7 -1.10 6.14 -7.95
N ARG A 8 -1.36 6.81 -9.08
CA ARG A 8 -2.72 6.93 -9.64
C ARG A 8 -3.29 5.56 -10.02
N ARG A 9 -2.51 4.72 -10.70
CA ARG A 9 -2.94 3.35 -11.07
C ARG A 9 -3.22 2.51 -9.82
N ALA A 10 -2.32 2.55 -8.84
CA ALA A 10 -2.49 1.82 -7.58
C ALA A 10 -3.74 2.26 -6.79
N LEU A 11 -4.04 3.58 -6.77
CA LEU A 11 -5.25 4.12 -6.14
C LEU A 11 -6.54 3.68 -6.83
N LEU A 12 -6.51 3.50 -8.15
CA LEU A 12 -7.64 2.97 -8.93
C LEU A 12 -7.82 1.45 -8.78
N GLY A 13 -6.90 0.79 -8.09
CA GLY A 13 -6.99 -0.62 -7.74
C GLY A 13 -6.13 -1.56 -8.57
N ASP A 14 -5.24 -1.03 -9.42
CA ASP A 14 -4.29 -1.86 -10.16
C ASP A 14 -3.39 -2.64 -9.20
N LYS A 15 -3.49 -3.97 -9.26
CA LYS A 15 -2.75 -4.85 -8.34
C LYS A 15 -1.25 -4.83 -8.61
N ALA A 16 -0.85 -4.71 -9.87
CA ALA A 16 0.56 -4.66 -10.24
C ALA A 16 1.23 -3.40 -9.67
N ALA A 17 0.60 -2.23 -9.80
CA ALA A 17 1.10 -0.98 -9.21
C ALA A 17 1.10 -1.01 -7.68
N GLN A 18 0.05 -1.56 -7.04
CA GLN A 18 0.02 -1.73 -5.58
C GLN A 18 1.16 -2.62 -5.08
N ASP A 19 1.43 -3.72 -5.77
CA ASP A 19 2.53 -4.63 -5.45
C ASP A 19 3.89 -3.95 -5.71
N ALA A 20 4.07 -3.26 -6.84
CA ALA A 20 5.31 -2.57 -7.17
C ALA A 20 5.69 -1.52 -6.12
N LEU A 21 4.73 -0.70 -5.66
CA LEU A 21 4.93 0.26 -4.56
C LEU A 21 5.26 -0.47 -3.25
N THR A 22 4.57 -1.57 -2.97
CA THR A 22 4.81 -2.39 -1.77
C THR A 22 6.22 -2.99 -1.74
N GLU A 23 6.74 -3.46 -2.88
CA GLU A 23 8.10 -3.99 -2.99
C GLU A 23 9.15 -2.92 -2.68
N ARG A 24 8.87 -1.65 -3.00
CA ARG A 24 9.74 -0.50 -2.73
C ARG A 24 9.47 0.19 -1.39
N TYR A 25 8.52 -0.33 -0.60
CA TYR A 25 8.07 0.25 0.67
C TYR A 25 7.51 1.68 0.54
N GLU A 26 7.02 2.04 -0.64
CA GLU A 26 6.35 3.32 -0.88
C GLU A 26 4.88 3.22 -0.46
N LEU A 27 4.41 4.22 0.30
CA LEU A 27 3.06 4.22 0.86
C LEU A 27 2.10 5.03 0.01
N LEU A 28 0.95 4.43 -0.29
CA LEU A 28 -0.18 5.19 -0.82
C LEU A 28 -0.67 6.22 0.21
N PRO A 29 -1.23 7.36 -0.26
CA PRO A 29 -1.83 8.34 0.62
C PRO A 29 -2.96 7.71 1.46
N CYS A 30 -3.27 8.36 2.59
CA CYS A 30 -4.29 7.92 3.50
C CYS A 30 -5.64 7.78 2.77
N PRO A 31 -6.30 6.61 2.85
CA PRO A 31 -7.55 6.37 2.13
C PRO A 31 -8.73 7.20 2.64
N PHE A 32 -8.61 7.83 3.82
CA PHE A 32 -9.68 8.59 4.45
C PHE A 32 -9.55 10.10 4.25
N CYS A 33 -8.34 10.65 4.28
CA CYS A 33 -8.11 12.10 4.24
C CYS A 33 -7.07 12.56 3.21
N GLY A 34 -6.49 11.63 2.44
CA GLY A 34 -5.53 11.91 1.37
C GLY A 34 -4.15 12.39 1.81
N SER A 35 -3.88 12.57 3.10
CA SER A 35 -2.55 12.98 3.56
C SER A 35 -1.54 11.84 3.51
N GLU A 36 -0.26 12.20 3.61
CA GLU A 36 0.83 11.25 3.69
C GLU A 36 0.69 10.31 4.89
N ALA A 37 1.03 9.04 4.66
CA ALA A 37 1.05 7.99 5.67
C ALA A 37 2.50 7.61 5.98
N HIS A 38 2.75 7.18 7.22
CA HIS A 38 4.09 6.89 7.71
C HIS A 38 4.20 5.48 8.25
N LEU A 39 5.30 4.80 7.95
CA LEU A 39 5.65 3.51 8.55
C LEU A 39 6.25 3.74 9.94
N PHE A 40 5.65 3.14 10.96
CA PHE A 40 6.08 3.21 12.34
C PHE A 40 6.54 1.82 12.81
N VAL A 41 7.76 1.71 13.34
CA VAL A 41 8.39 0.42 13.71
C VAL A 41 8.63 0.24 15.21
N GLN A 42 8.26 1.23 16.05
CA GLN A 42 8.48 1.16 17.50
C GLN A 42 7.32 0.41 18.18
N ASN A 43 7.65 -0.61 18.99
CA ASN A 43 6.70 -1.49 19.68
C ASN A 43 5.75 -2.25 18.72
N GLY A 44 6.30 -2.75 17.62
CA GLY A 44 5.55 -3.35 16.53
C GLY A 44 5.49 -2.43 15.32
N VAL A 45 5.18 -3.01 14.17
CA VAL A 45 5.19 -2.35 12.88
C VAL A 45 3.76 -2.04 12.45
N ARG A 46 3.50 -0.79 12.07
CA ARG A 46 2.21 -0.33 11.52
C ARG A 46 2.41 0.82 10.55
N VAL A 47 1.45 1.04 9.66
CA VAL A 47 1.32 2.31 8.93
C VAL A 47 0.31 3.19 9.66
N ILE A 48 0.60 4.48 9.80
CA ILE A 48 -0.27 5.46 10.46
C ILE A 48 -0.37 6.75 9.64
N CYS A 49 -1.57 7.30 9.57
CA CYS A 49 -1.83 8.65 9.10
C CYS A 49 -1.81 9.61 10.30
N PRO A 50 -0.84 10.55 10.40
CA PRO A 50 -0.77 11.48 11.54
C PRO A 50 -1.87 12.55 11.53
N LYS A 51 -2.59 12.72 10.41
CA LYS A 51 -3.64 13.74 10.28
C LYS A 51 -5.00 13.30 10.83
N CYS A 52 -5.34 12.02 10.65
CA CYS A 52 -6.68 11.49 10.99
C CYS A 52 -6.62 10.19 11.81
N ASP A 53 -5.45 9.83 12.32
CA ASP A 53 -5.18 8.66 13.17
C ASP A 53 -5.58 7.29 12.58
N ALA A 54 -5.87 7.24 11.27
CA ALA A 54 -6.09 5.98 10.58
C ALA A 54 -4.81 5.14 10.63
N SER A 55 -4.91 3.88 11.10
CA SER A 55 -3.77 2.99 11.24
C SER A 55 -4.04 1.60 10.69
N SER A 56 -3.00 0.95 10.17
CA SER A 56 -3.04 -0.49 9.90
C SER A 56 -3.09 -1.29 11.20
N LYS A 57 -3.25 -2.62 11.07
CA LYS A 57 -2.92 -3.54 12.16
C LYS A 57 -1.46 -3.37 12.57
N ILE A 58 -1.18 -3.61 13.85
CA ILE A 58 0.18 -3.69 14.38
C ILE A 58 0.65 -5.13 14.22
N LEU A 59 1.75 -5.34 13.51
CA LEU A 59 2.39 -6.64 13.34
C LEU A 59 3.77 -6.61 13.99
N ALA A 60 4.15 -7.70 14.65
CA ALA A 60 5.50 -7.87 15.16
C ALA A 60 6.05 -9.19 14.64
N ASP A 61 7.32 -9.19 14.25
CA ASP A 61 8.00 -10.41 13.91
C ASP A 61 8.26 -11.24 15.17
N GLY A 62 7.86 -12.51 15.13
CA GLY A 62 8.09 -13.45 16.21
C GLY A 62 9.43 -14.14 16.05
N ARG A 63 10.15 -14.36 17.16
CA ARG A 63 11.35 -15.20 17.19
C ARG A 63 11.01 -16.51 17.88
N GLY A 64 10.79 -17.56 17.08
CA GLY A 64 10.44 -18.89 17.59
C GLY A 64 11.59 -19.90 17.46
N PRO A 65 11.41 -21.14 17.96
CA PRO A 65 12.41 -22.22 17.84
C PRO A 65 12.74 -22.56 16.37
N ARG A 66 11.86 -22.20 15.44
CA ARG A 66 12.00 -22.43 13.99
C ARG A 66 12.58 -21.22 13.23
N GLY A 67 13.10 -20.22 13.94
CA GLY A 67 13.61 -18.98 13.36
C GLY A 67 12.71 -17.77 13.57
N GLY A 68 13.18 -16.61 13.10
CA GLY A 68 12.39 -15.38 13.09
C GLY A 68 11.45 -15.32 11.88
N THR A 69 10.23 -14.85 12.06
CA THR A 69 9.47 -14.30 10.93
C THR A 69 10.12 -12.97 10.55
N GLY A 70 10.19 -12.61 9.27
CA GLY A 70 10.91 -11.40 8.82
C GLY A 70 10.11 -10.57 7.84
N ASN A 71 8.79 -10.53 8.00
CA ASN A 71 7.89 -9.94 7.00
C ASN A 71 6.88 -8.93 7.56
N ALA A 72 6.93 -8.61 8.85
CA ALA A 72 5.96 -7.70 9.49
C ALA A 72 5.87 -6.34 8.77
N THR A 73 7.02 -5.74 8.44
CA THR A 73 7.06 -4.45 7.74
C THR A 73 6.39 -4.51 6.38
N LYS A 74 6.78 -5.50 5.54
CA LYS A 74 6.22 -5.65 4.20
C LYS A 74 4.72 -5.99 4.25
N ALA A 75 4.30 -6.77 5.24
CA ALA A 75 2.90 -7.13 5.43
C ALA A 75 2.03 -5.92 5.77
N VAL A 76 2.49 -4.99 6.62
CA VAL A 76 1.69 -3.79 6.92
C VAL A 76 1.66 -2.80 5.76
N VAL A 77 2.77 -2.66 5.02
CA VAL A 77 2.79 -1.83 3.80
C VAL A 77 1.82 -2.39 2.77
N ARG A 78 1.88 -3.71 2.49
CA ARG A 78 0.94 -4.39 1.60
C ARG A 78 -0.51 -4.15 1.99
N ALA A 79 -0.82 -4.33 3.27
CA ALA A 79 -2.18 -4.12 3.77
C ALA A 79 -2.65 -2.67 3.60
N TRP A 80 -1.76 -1.69 3.79
CA TRP A 80 -2.08 -0.28 3.59
C TRP A 80 -2.26 0.08 2.11
N ASN A 81 -1.42 -0.45 1.23
CA ASN A 81 -1.42 -0.17 -0.21
C ASN A 81 -2.53 -0.92 -0.97
N THR A 82 -3.09 -1.99 -0.39
CA THR A 82 -4.17 -2.73 -1.04
C THR A 82 -5.43 -1.88 -1.10
N ARG A 83 -5.83 -1.49 -2.32
CA ARG A 83 -7.13 -0.86 -2.61
C ARG A 83 -8.03 -1.82 -3.38
N ALA A 84 -9.34 -1.65 -3.20
CA ALA A 84 -10.33 -2.34 -4.03
C ALA A 84 -10.27 -1.78 -5.47
N PRO A 85 -10.41 -2.62 -6.50
CA PRO A 85 -10.59 -2.15 -7.88
C PRO A 85 -11.84 -1.27 -7.96
N ILE A 86 -11.65 -0.04 -8.44
CA ILE A 86 -12.74 0.91 -8.69
C ILE A 86 -13.22 0.76 -10.14
N LEU A 87 -12.28 0.51 -11.05
CA LEU A 87 -12.52 0.33 -12.47
C LEU A 87 -12.45 -1.14 -12.86
N SER A 88 -13.20 -1.52 -13.88
CA SER A 88 -12.99 -2.77 -14.60
C SER A 88 -11.65 -2.74 -15.35
N ALA A 89 -11.19 -3.91 -15.81
CA ALA A 89 -9.99 -4.00 -16.64
C ALA A 89 -10.16 -3.21 -17.96
N GLU A 90 -11.36 -3.25 -18.54
CA GLU A 90 -11.69 -2.53 -19.78
C GLU A 90 -11.68 -1.01 -19.56
N GLU A 91 -12.26 -0.53 -18.45
CA GLU A 91 -12.25 0.89 -18.09
C GLU A 91 -10.83 1.40 -17.81
N MET A 92 -9.98 0.56 -17.21
CA MET A 92 -8.57 0.86 -17.00
C MET A 92 -7.80 0.97 -18.32
N GLU A 93 -7.99 0.02 -19.23
CA GLU A 93 -7.37 0.02 -20.57
C GLU A 93 -7.79 1.24 -21.40
N MET A 94 -9.06 1.64 -21.33
CA MET A 94 -9.54 2.85 -22.02
C MET A 94 -8.87 4.12 -21.49
N LEU A 95 -8.61 4.24 -20.19
CA LEU A 95 -7.91 5.39 -19.63
C LEU A 95 -6.43 5.43 -20.02
N GLU A 96 -5.81 4.27 -20.24
CA GLU A 96 -4.43 4.17 -20.72
C GLU A 96 -4.33 4.41 -22.24
N GLY A 97 -5.41 4.15 -22.99
CA GLY A 97 -5.47 4.30 -24.45
C GLY A 97 -6.12 5.58 -24.98
N THR A 98 -6.69 6.45 -24.13
CA THR A 98 -7.34 7.71 -24.53
C THR A 98 -6.39 8.92 -24.56
N GLU A 99 -5.10 8.67 -24.86
CA GLU A 99 -4.08 9.72 -25.07
C GLU A 99 -3.89 10.07 -26.56
#